data_AF-D9SRZ5-F1
#
_entry.id   AF-D9SRZ5-F1
#
_cell.length_a   1.000
_cell.length_b   1.000
_cell.length_c   1.000
_cell.angle_alpha   90.00
_cell.angle_beta   90.00
_cell.angle_gamma   90.00
#
_symmetry.space_group_name_H-M   'P 1'
#
loop_
_entity.id
_entity.type
_entity.pdbx_description
1 polymer ?
#
loop_
_entity_poly.entity_id
_entity_poly.type
_entity_poly.pdbx_seq_one_letter_code
_entity_poly.pdbx_strand_id
1 'polypeptide(L)'
;MANNNDDVKGISTGRRILNSVLVLLMVLIVIGASGYGYIRSTATVISTSDKIAAINDIKPVEPVKRAIDKVNILVLGADYVEGETTDFSLRRTDTMMVVNYNPQTKKIFGVSIPRDTLVDYQGESVKINSINEKGGPKLTVPTVEDLLGIKINYYVMLDYEGFNAVIDAIGGVTVTTQYRMKYDDDLQDYHIDYQPGETIHLDGKGAETFFRWRKNNDGIPVGTKDAGGDLGRIENQRILLNAVAEKAASLFMVPKIPSILSTVIEHIATNMSADDIMDYGVAVASVGRSNIEFATLEGDTPEIQDGVTYPFVFKPYDEKNQIAIARLNNIPVEQVKNFDKANLKVNIINGTGISGLAGNLKSELTQNQGFQDQNVQVGNSNENINESVIEVYGLNESFGDIIKKEFMKTNIDKIVYLKSDTKEFDIVVKYGLDYKN
;
A
#
# COMPACT_ATOMS: atom_id res chain seq x y z
N MET A 1 8.33 -14.96 -45.90
CA MET A 1 8.85 -13.60 -45.62
C MET A 1 7.66 -12.67 -45.65
N ALA A 2 7.19 -12.01 -44.59
CA ALA A 2 7.57 -11.92 -43.20
C ALA A 2 6.25 -11.81 -42.39
N ASN A 3 6.21 -12.41 -41.21
CA ASN A 3 5.08 -12.40 -40.29
C ASN A 3 5.37 -11.30 -39.26
N ASN A 4 4.63 -10.19 -39.28
CA ASN A 4 4.73 -9.14 -38.27
C ASN A 4 3.54 -9.28 -37.31
N ASN A 5 3.74 -10.07 -36.25
CA ASN A 5 2.95 -9.96 -35.04
C ASN A 5 3.70 -9.02 -34.09
N ASP A 6 3.27 -7.77 -34.05
CA ASP A 6 3.68 -6.85 -32.98
C ASP A 6 2.81 -7.15 -31.75
N ASP A 7 3.34 -8.00 -30.86
CA ASP A 7 2.77 -8.29 -29.56
C ASP A 7 2.77 -7.03 -28.68
N VAL A 8 1.60 -6.45 -28.50
CA VAL A 8 1.34 -5.33 -27.57
C VAL A 8 1.44 -5.84 -26.13
N LYS A 9 2.56 -5.57 -25.48
CA LYS A 9 2.78 -5.80 -24.04
C LYS A 9 1.76 -5.02 -23.19
N GLY A 10 0.74 -5.71 -22.69
CA GLY A 10 -0.27 -5.16 -21.77
C GLY A 10 0.27 -5.03 -20.35
N ILE A 11 0.59 -3.81 -19.92
CA ILE A 11 0.80 -3.48 -18.49
C ILE A 11 -0.57 -3.34 -17.80
N SER A 12 -0.69 -3.99 -16.64
CA SER A 12 -1.92 -4.28 -15.88
C SER A 12 -2.73 -3.05 -15.45
N THR A 13 -4.06 -3.21 -15.47
CA THR A 13 -5.09 -2.21 -15.13
C THR A 13 -4.94 -1.62 -13.73
N GLY A 14 -4.24 -2.30 -12.81
CA GLY A 14 -4.19 -1.90 -11.40
C GLY A 14 -3.41 -0.63 -11.05
N ARG A 15 -2.51 -0.15 -11.92
CA ARG A 15 -1.83 1.15 -11.72
C ARG A 15 -2.74 2.36 -11.98
N ARG A 16 -3.95 2.12 -12.51
CA ARG A 16 -4.92 3.14 -12.91
C ARG A 16 -5.73 3.61 -11.71
N ILE A 17 -6.31 2.71 -10.92
CA ILE A 17 -7.19 3.09 -9.79
C ILE A 17 -6.42 3.75 -8.63
N LEU A 18 -5.15 3.39 -8.46
CA LEU A 18 -4.24 3.85 -7.40
C LEU A 18 -4.22 5.36 -7.23
N ASN A 19 -4.11 6.07 -8.35
CA ASN A 19 -3.95 7.51 -8.31
C ASN A 19 -5.31 8.22 -8.16
N SER A 20 -6.45 7.60 -8.50
CA SER A 20 -7.81 8.11 -8.23
C SER A 20 -8.08 8.05 -6.73
N VAL A 21 -7.62 6.99 -6.07
CA VAL A 21 -7.74 6.92 -4.62
C VAL A 21 -6.84 7.93 -3.91
N LEU A 22 -5.63 8.18 -4.41
CA LEU A 22 -4.76 9.23 -3.86
C LEU A 22 -5.37 10.62 -4.01
N VAL A 23 -6.03 10.90 -5.13
CA VAL A 23 -6.81 12.13 -5.31
C VAL A 23 -7.91 12.20 -4.25
N LEU A 24 -8.71 11.14 -4.07
CA LEU A 24 -9.80 11.10 -3.09
C LEU A 24 -9.28 11.32 -1.66
N LEU A 25 -8.20 10.66 -1.28
CA LEU A 25 -7.54 10.83 0.01
C LEU A 25 -7.09 12.28 0.19
N MET A 26 -6.43 12.89 -0.81
CA MET A 26 -6.07 14.30 -0.74
C MET A 26 -7.28 15.23 -0.60
N VAL A 27 -8.40 14.94 -1.29
CA VAL A 27 -9.62 15.74 -1.13
C VAL A 27 -10.14 15.66 0.29
N LEU A 28 -10.36 14.43 0.79
CA LEU A 28 -10.80 14.17 2.15
C LEU A 28 -9.90 14.86 3.18
N ILE A 29 -8.61 14.83 2.90
CA ILE A 29 -7.60 15.42 3.75
C ILE A 29 -7.78 16.94 3.83
N VAL A 30 -7.75 17.61 2.69
CA VAL A 30 -7.65 19.06 2.65
C VAL A 30 -8.97 19.71 3.09
N ILE A 31 -10.08 19.00 2.91
CA ILE A 31 -11.38 19.30 3.48
C ILE A 31 -11.34 19.26 5.01
N GLY A 32 -10.76 18.23 5.63
CA GLY A 32 -10.59 18.17 7.08
C GLY A 32 -9.89 19.41 7.64
N ALA A 33 -8.80 19.83 6.98
CA ALA A 33 -7.99 20.99 7.36
C ALA A 33 -8.72 22.33 7.33
N SER A 34 -9.54 22.52 6.30
CA SER A 34 -10.16 23.79 5.99
C SER A 34 -11.33 24.09 6.94
N GLY A 35 -11.99 23.07 7.49
CA GLY A 35 -13.23 23.25 8.28
C GLY A 35 -13.24 22.75 9.69
N TYR A 36 -12.10 22.36 10.27
CA TYR A 36 -12.03 21.77 11.62
C TYR A 36 -12.86 22.54 12.68
N GLY A 37 -12.77 23.87 12.69
CA GLY A 37 -13.53 24.72 13.61
C GLY A 37 -15.01 24.91 13.26
N TYR A 38 -15.37 24.90 11.97
CA TYR A 38 -16.75 25.08 11.47
C TYR A 38 -17.57 23.79 11.64
N ILE A 39 -16.98 22.64 11.30
CA ILE A 39 -17.66 21.35 11.24
C ILE A 39 -17.97 20.81 12.64
N ARG A 40 -17.05 20.96 13.60
CA ARG A 40 -17.26 20.54 15.01
C ARG A 40 -18.48 21.21 15.66
N SER A 41 -18.95 22.33 15.11
CA SER A 41 -20.15 23.05 15.57
C SER A 41 -21.47 22.61 14.91
N THR A 42 -21.42 21.71 13.91
CA THR A 42 -22.61 21.33 13.11
C THR A 42 -23.05 19.89 13.39
N ALA A 43 -24.36 19.64 13.44
CA ALA A 43 -24.96 18.33 13.74
C ALA A 43 -24.66 17.23 12.71
N THR A 44 -24.09 17.58 11.56
CA THR A 44 -23.77 16.67 10.46
C THR A 44 -22.69 15.63 10.84
N VAL A 45 -21.76 15.98 11.74
CA VAL A 45 -20.69 15.04 12.19
C VAL A 45 -21.27 13.85 12.96
N ILE A 46 -22.31 14.11 13.75
CA ILE A 46 -22.96 13.13 14.62
C ILE A 46 -23.74 12.13 13.75
N SER A 47 -24.60 12.62 12.85
CA SER A 47 -25.37 11.75 11.93
C SER A 47 -24.48 10.94 10.99
N THR A 48 -23.33 11.49 10.64
CA THR A 48 -22.35 10.86 9.75
C THR A 48 -21.56 9.77 10.45
N SER A 49 -21.18 10.01 11.71
CA SER A 49 -20.56 9.00 12.58
C SER A 49 -21.48 7.81 12.80
N ASP A 50 -22.79 8.05 12.98
CA ASP A 50 -23.79 6.99 13.12
C ASP A 50 -23.95 6.15 11.84
N LYS A 51 -23.92 6.78 10.65
CA LYS A 51 -23.92 6.07 9.36
C LYS A 51 -22.66 5.21 9.17
N ILE A 52 -21.47 5.76 9.44
CA ILE A 52 -20.20 5.00 9.36
C ILE A 52 -20.22 3.82 10.33
N ALA A 53 -20.67 4.01 11.57
CA ALA A 53 -20.74 2.94 12.55
C ALA A 53 -21.70 1.81 12.14
N ALA A 54 -22.77 2.12 11.40
CA ALA A 54 -23.72 1.14 10.89
C ALA A 54 -23.20 0.34 9.67
N ILE A 55 -22.21 0.86 8.95
CA ILE A 55 -21.61 0.21 7.76
C ILE A 55 -20.44 -0.72 8.14
N ASN A 56 -19.89 -0.59 9.35
CA ASN A 56 -18.64 -1.25 9.72
C ASN A 56 -18.80 -2.48 10.62
N ASP A 57 -18.44 -3.65 10.08
CA ASP A 57 -18.18 -4.86 10.88
C ASP A 57 -16.72 -4.95 11.39
N ILE A 58 -15.82 -4.08 10.90
CA ILE A 58 -14.40 -4.07 11.27
C ILE A 58 -14.13 -2.87 12.17
N LYS A 59 -13.87 -3.13 13.46
CA LYS A 59 -13.47 -2.07 14.39
C LYS A 59 -12.06 -1.59 14.07
N PRO A 60 -11.77 -0.29 14.16
CA PRO A 60 -10.39 0.21 14.20
C PRO A 60 -9.56 -0.54 15.22
N VAL A 61 -8.29 -0.78 14.91
CA VAL A 61 -7.34 -1.24 15.92
C VAL A 61 -7.24 -0.14 16.99
N GLU A 62 -7.35 -0.56 18.26
CA GLU A 62 -7.18 0.15 19.54
C GLU A 62 -6.51 1.55 19.49
N PRO A 63 -6.93 2.49 20.36
CA PRO A 63 -6.99 3.91 20.03
C PRO A 63 -5.65 4.51 19.61
N VAL A 64 -5.58 4.91 18.35
CA VAL A 64 -4.47 5.70 17.81
C VAL A 64 -4.54 7.09 18.45
N LYS A 65 -3.52 7.50 19.21
CA LYS A 65 -3.39 8.89 19.66
C LYS A 65 -3.03 9.74 18.46
N ARG A 66 -4.03 10.27 17.76
CA ARG A 66 -3.96 10.96 16.46
C ARG A 66 -2.83 12.00 16.34
N ALA A 67 -2.44 12.66 17.42
CA ALA A 67 -1.38 13.67 17.44
C ALA A 67 0.05 13.11 17.59
N ILE A 68 0.20 11.85 17.98
CA ILE A 68 1.47 11.24 18.40
C ILE A 68 1.76 9.97 17.59
N ASP A 69 0.76 9.12 17.45
CA ASP A 69 0.92 7.80 16.87
C ASP A 69 0.85 7.91 15.35
N LYS A 70 1.79 7.22 14.69
CA LYS A 70 1.74 7.00 13.25
C LYS A 70 0.50 6.18 12.89
N VAL A 71 0.03 6.36 11.68
CA VAL A 71 -1.13 5.64 11.16
C VAL A 71 -0.80 5.01 9.81
N ASN A 72 -1.13 3.73 9.66
CA ASN A 72 -1.15 3.03 8.38
C ASN A 72 -2.60 2.86 7.94
N ILE A 73 -2.92 3.37 6.75
CA ILE A 73 -4.25 3.30 6.15
C ILE A 73 -4.14 2.42 4.90
N LEU A 74 -4.88 1.31 4.86
CA LEU A 74 -5.02 0.51 3.65
C LEU A 74 -6.03 1.17 2.71
N VAL A 75 -5.64 1.30 1.46
CA VAL A 75 -6.33 2.08 0.45
C VAL A 75 -6.71 1.14 -0.67
N LEU A 76 -8.00 0.91 -0.84
CA LEU A 76 -8.57 -0.05 -1.78
C LEU A 76 -9.42 0.67 -2.82
N GLY A 77 -9.21 0.34 -4.08
CA GLY A 77 -10.07 0.80 -5.16
C GLY A 77 -10.70 -0.38 -5.87
N ALA A 78 -12.03 -0.43 -5.87
CA ALA A 78 -12.81 -1.42 -6.60
C ALA A 78 -13.19 -0.89 -7.98
N ASP A 79 -13.17 -1.78 -8.97
CA ASP A 79 -13.80 -1.53 -10.27
C ASP A 79 -15.13 -2.30 -10.31
N TYR A 80 -16.09 -1.81 -11.08
CA TYR A 80 -17.32 -2.56 -11.36
C TYR A 80 -17.15 -3.30 -12.68
N VAL A 81 -17.20 -4.63 -12.63
CA VAL A 81 -17.36 -5.45 -13.83
C VAL A 81 -18.81 -5.92 -13.91
N GLU A 82 -19.43 -5.80 -15.08
CA GLU A 82 -20.79 -6.25 -15.32
C GLU A 82 -20.96 -7.73 -14.91
N GLY A 83 -21.91 -8.00 -14.01
CA GLY A 83 -22.12 -9.32 -13.40
C GLY A 83 -21.49 -9.52 -12.02
N GLU A 84 -20.70 -8.56 -11.53
CA GLU A 84 -20.25 -8.53 -10.13
C GLU A 84 -21.35 -8.02 -9.18
N THR A 85 -21.15 -8.28 -7.89
CA THR A 85 -22.07 -7.87 -6.82
C THR A 85 -22.34 -6.35 -6.81
N THR A 86 -23.57 -5.98 -6.45
CA THR A 86 -23.94 -4.56 -6.21
C THR A 86 -23.33 -4.03 -4.91
N ASP A 87 -22.92 -4.91 -3.99
CA ASP A 87 -22.13 -4.54 -2.82
C ASP A 87 -20.67 -4.32 -3.23
N PHE A 88 -20.28 -3.05 -3.43
CA PHE A 88 -18.94 -2.70 -3.86
C PHE A 88 -17.85 -3.16 -2.89
N SER A 89 -18.17 -3.35 -1.60
CA SER A 89 -17.20 -3.78 -0.58
C SER A 89 -16.68 -5.21 -0.80
N LEU A 90 -17.42 -6.00 -1.60
CA LEU A 90 -17.10 -7.38 -1.96
C LEU A 90 -16.63 -7.51 -3.43
N ARG A 91 -16.31 -6.39 -4.12
CA ARG A 91 -15.77 -6.43 -5.48
C ARG A 91 -14.27 -6.67 -5.50
N ARG A 92 -13.75 -7.02 -6.66
CA ARG A 92 -12.30 -7.14 -6.91
C ARG A 92 -11.63 -5.79 -6.71
N THR A 93 -10.56 -5.77 -5.91
CA THR A 93 -9.78 -4.55 -5.72
C THR A 93 -8.68 -4.49 -6.77
N ASP A 94 -8.87 -3.65 -7.78
CA ASP A 94 -7.86 -3.45 -8.80
C ASP A 94 -6.76 -2.47 -8.35
N THR A 95 -6.95 -1.81 -7.21
CA THR A 95 -5.91 -1.01 -6.55
C THR A 95 -5.79 -1.30 -5.08
N MET A 96 -4.54 -1.30 -4.65
CA MET A 96 -4.17 -1.53 -3.26
C MET A 96 -2.92 -0.71 -2.92
N MET A 97 -3.00 0.10 -1.87
CA MET A 97 -1.87 0.87 -1.34
C MET A 97 -1.94 0.94 0.18
N VAL A 98 -0.80 0.96 0.84
CA VAL A 98 -0.73 1.38 2.24
C VAL A 98 -0.18 2.80 2.30
N VAL A 99 -0.92 3.70 2.92
CA VAL A 99 -0.49 5.08 3.19
C VAL A 99 -0.14 5.19 4.67
N ASN A 100 1.12 5.51 4.94
CA ASN A 100 1.59 5.87 6.27
C ASN A 100 1.58 7.40 6.43
N TYR A 101 1.05 7.87 7.56
CA TYR A 101 1.26 9.24 8.03
C TYR A 101 1.95 9.23 9.39
N ASN A 102 3.02 10.02 9.51
CA ASN A 102 3.77 10.22 10.74
C ASN A 102 3.57 11.66 11.25
N PRO A 103 2.77 11.88 12.32
CA PRO A 103 2.50 13.20 12.87
C PRO A 103 3.76 13.93 13.41
N GLN A 104 4.74 13.18 13.90
CA GLN A 104 5.97 13.74 14.50
C GLN A 104 6.89 14.35 13.45
N THR A 105 7.03 13.67 12.31
CA THR A 105 7.89 14.13 11.21
C THR A 105 7.12 14.91 10.15
N LYS A 106 5.78 14.91 10.21
CA LYS A 106 4.88 15.45 9.18
C LYS A 106 5.23 14.91 7.80
N LYS A 107 5.43 13.59 7.71
CA LYS A 107 5.74 12.89 6.46
C LYS A 107 4.64 11.91 6.10
N ILE A 108 4.47 11.72 4.81
CA ILE A 108 3.55 10.75 4.22
C ILE A 108 4.35 9.84 3.32
N PHE A 109 4.11 8.54 3.47
CA PHE A 109 4.74 7.53 2.65
C PHE A 109 3.70 6.54 2.16
N GLY A 110 3.51 6.45 0.84
CA GLY A 110 2.60 5.48 0.22
C GLY A 110 3.36 4.33 -0.43
N VAL A 111 2.89 3.09 -0.23
CA VAL A 111 3.44 1.89 -0.86
C VAL A 111 2.35 1.17 -1.62
N SER A 112 2.52 1.10 -2.94
CA SER A 112 1.57 0.44 -3.84
C SER A 112 1.82 -1.06 -3.88
N ILE A 113 0.76 -1.85 -3.72
CA ILE A 113 0.78 -3.32 -3.80
C ILE A 113 0.22 -3.72 -5.17
N PRO A 114 1.01 -4.38 -6.04
CA PRO A 114 0.50 -4.88 -7.31
C PRO A 114 -0.68 -5.84 -7.11
N ARG A 115 -1.79 -5.64 -7.81
CA ARG A 115 -3.04 -6.41 -7.65
C ARG A 115 -2.89 -7.91 -7.87
N ASP A 116 -1.93 -8.31 -8.71
CA ASP A 116 -1.66 -9.70 -9.08
C ASP A 116 -0.65 -10.35 -8.11
N THR A 117 -0.33 -9.71 -6.98
CA THR A 117 0.58 -10.25 -5.96
C THR A 117 0.08 -11.58 -5.43
N LEU A 118 0.91 -12.62 -5.48
CA LEU A 118 0.59 -13.93 -4.94
C LEU A 118 0.66 -13.93 -3.42
N VAL A 119 -0.39 -14.43 -2.78
CA VAL A 119 -0.51 -14.58 -1.32
C VAL A 119 -1.03 -15.98 -0.98
N ASP A 120 -0.70 -16.46 0.22
CA ASP A 120 -1.30 -17.68 0.75
C ASP A 120 -2.67 -17.35 1.36
N TYR A 121 -3.69 -18.12 0.99
CA TYR A 121 -5.00 -18.08 1.61
C TYR A 121 -5.45 -19.52 1.87
N GLN A 122 -5.45 -19.92 3.14
CA GLN A 122 -5.84 -21.28 3.57
C GLN A 122 -5.00 -22.40 2.92
N GLY A 123 -3.71 -22.16 2.69
CA GLY A 123 -2.81 -23.12 2.05
C GLY A 123 -2.87 -23.14 0.52
N GLU A 124 -3.65 -22.24 -0.09
CA GLU A 124 -3.71 -22.05 -1.54
C GLU A 124 -3.09 -20.71 -1.96
N SER A 125 -2.28 -20.74 -3.02
CA SER A 125 -1.71 -19.52 -3.61
C SER A 125 -2.73 -18.83 -4.51
N VAL A 126 -3.14 -17.62 -4.14
CA VAL A 126 -4.13 -16.81 -4.86
C VAL A 126 -3.62 -15.39 -5.09
N LYS A 127 -4.20 -14.66 -6.05
CA LYS A 127 -3.89 -13.25 -6.28
C LYS A 127 -4.57 -12.39 -5.21
N ILE A 128 -3.84 -11.42 -4.67
CA ILE A 128 -4.31 -10.59 -3.56
C ILE A 128 -5.60 -9.81 -3.88
N ASN A 129 -5.80 -9.40 -5.13
CA ASN A 129 -7.04 -8.72 -5.53
C ASN A 129 -8.32 -9.56 -5.40
N SER A 130 -8.18 -10.89 -5.42
CA SER A 130 -9.30 -11.82 -5.26
C SER A 130 -9.70 -12.03 -3.80
N ILE A 131 -8.87 -11.62 -2.84
CA ILE A 131 -9.16 -11.76 -1.41
C ILE A 131 -10.37 -10.91 -1.02
N ASN A 132 -10.49 -9.72 -1.59
CA ASN A 132 -11.61 -8.83 -1.30
C ASN A 132 -12.96 -9.41 -1.76
N GLU A 133 -13.00 -10.17 -2.85
CA GLU A 133 -14.22 -10.86 -3.29
C GLU A 133 -14.66 -11.96 -2.34
N LYS A 134 -13.71 -12.56 -1.62
CA LYS A 134 -13.99 -13.70 -0.73
C LYS A 134 -14.59 -13.27 0.60
N GLY A 135 -14.34 -12.04 1.05
CA GLY A 135 -14.82 -11.58 2.35
C GLY A 135 -14.55 -10.11 2.67
N GLY A 136 -14.37 -9.28 1.65
CA GLY A 136 -14.19 -7.84 1.75
C GLY A 136 -12.94 -7.44 2.52
N PRO A 137 -12.93 -6.19 3.03
CA PRO A 137 -11.82 -5.67 3.82
C PRO A 137 -11.46 -6.52 5.05
N LYS A 138 -12.39 -7.35 5.55
CA LYS A 138 -12.19 -8.23 6.72
C LYS A 138 -11.15 -9.32 6.46
N LEU A 139 -11.03 -9.77 5.21
CA LEU A 139 -9.97 -10.70 4.80
C LEU A 139 -8.79 -9.96 4.18
N THR A 140 -9.06 -8.88 3.42
CA THR A 140 -8.00 -8.13 2.73
C THR A 140 -7.02 -7.48 3.70
N VAL A 141 -7.50 -6.87 4.80
CA VAL A 141 -6.64 -6.19 5.76
C VAL A 141 -5.62 -7.16 6.40
N PRO A 142 -6.02 -8.28 7.03
CA PRO A 142 -5.07 -9.26 7.57
C PRO A 142 -4.09 -9.80 6.52
N THR A 143 -4.55 -10.08 5.30
CA THR A 143 -3.66 -10.57 4.24
C THR A 143 -2.59 -9.54 3.86
N VAL A 144 -2.90 -8.25 3.87
CA VAL A 144 -1.90 -7.18 3.66
C VAL A 144 -0.98 -7.04 4.87
N GLU A 145 -1.50 -7.17 6.09
CA GLU A 145 -0.67 -7.19 7.31
C GLU A 145 0.36 -8.33 7.24
N ASP A 146 -0.06 -9.54 6.87
CA ASP A 146 0.79 -10.72 6.76
C ASP A 146 1.81 -10.60 5.61
N LEU A 147 1.40 -10.02 4.48
CA LEU A 147 2.29 -9.77 3.34
C LEU A 147 3.45 -8.84 3.71
N LEU A 148 3.15 -7.78 4.46
CA LEU A 148 4.09 -6.68 4.73
C LEU A 148 4.74 -6.74 6.11
N GLY A 149 4.22 -7.52 7.06
CA GLY A 149 4.68 -7.50 8.45
C GLY A 149 4.43 -6.15 9.12
N ILE A 150 3.26 -5.55 8.87
CA ILE A 150 2.87 -4.26 9.45
C ILE A 150 1.48 -4.34 10.06
N LYS A 151 1.15 -3.38 10.92
CA LYS A 151 -0.24 -3.15 11.36
C LYS A 151 -0.93 -2.11 10.51
N ILE A 152 -2.17 -2.40 10.12
CA ILE A 152 -3.08 -1.50 9.43
C ILE A 152 -4.09 -0.97 10.46
N ASN A 153 -4.11 0.34 10.67
CA ASN A 153 -5.00 0.97 11.65
C ASN A 153 -6.39 1.18 11.07
N TYR A 154 -6.43 1.63 9.81
CA TYR A 154 -7.67 1.92 9.10
C TYR A 154 -7.63 1.40 7.67
N TYR A 155 -8.80 1.26 7.06
CA TYR A 155 -8.90 1.10 5.62
C TYR A 155 -9.88 2.11 5.03
N VAL A 156 -9.69 2.46 3.77
CA VAL A 156 -10.65 3.20 2.96
C VAL A 156 -10.77 2.45 1.64
N MET A 157 -12.00 2.08 1.30
CA MET A 157 -12.37 1.44 0.05
C MET A 157 -13.37 2.31 -0.69
N LEU A 158 -13.20 2.45 -2.00
CA LEU A 158 -14.02 3.30 -2.86
C LEU A 158 -14.15 2.66 -4.23
N ASP A 159 -15.15 3.10 -4.99
CA ASP A 159 -15.27 2.85 -6.41
C ASP A 159 -15.09 4.14 -7.22
N TYR A 160 -15.21 4.02 -8.54
CA TYR A 160 -15.08 5.14 -9.47
C TYR A 160 -16.21 6.16 -9.35
N GLU A 161 -17.42 5.73 -8.98
CA GLU A 161 -18.54 6.62 -8.72
C GLU A 161 -18.23 7.53 -7.53
N GLY A 162 -17.62 6.99 -6.48
CA GLY A 162 -17.14 7.76 -5.34
C GLY A 162 -16.07 8.79 -5.70
N PHE A 163 -15.13 8.44 -6.57
CA PHE A 163 -14.17 9.43 -7.09
C PHE A 163 -14.88 10.58 -7.81
N ASN A 164 -15.80 10.26 -8.73
CA ASN A 164 -16.56 11.27 -9.49
C ASN A 164 -17.37 12.18 -8.57
N ALA A 165 -18.13 11.57 -7.65
CA ALA A 165 -18.98 12.27 -6.69
C ALA A 165 -18.18 13.24 -5.82
N VAL A 166 -16.95 12.91 -5.43
CA VAL A 166 -16.12 13.80 -4.63
C VAL A 166 -15.57 14.98 -5.42
N ILE A 167 -15.14 14.76 -6.66
CA ILE A 167 -14.73 15.85 -7.55
C ILE A 167 -15.91 16.81 -7.81
N ASP A 168 -17.11 16.27 -8.01
CA ASP A 168 -18.32 17.07 -8.18
C ASP A 168 -18.69 17.84 -6.91
N ALA A 169 -18.56 17.21 -5.74
CA ALA A 169 -18.85 17.84 -4.45
C ALA A 169 -17.89 19.01 -4.14
N ILE A 170 -16.63 18.94 -4.57
CA ILE A 170 -15.70 20.09 -4.49
C ILE A 170 -15.98 21.17 -5.55
N GLY A 171 -16.93 20.93 -6.46
CA GLY A 171 -17.31 21.83 -7.54
C GLY A 171 -16.30 21.83 -8.68
N GLY A 172 -15.79 20.64 -9.02
CA GLY A 172 -14.84 20.41 -10.10
C GLY A 172 -13.47 21.03 -9.89
N VAL A 173 -12.55 20.72 -10.80
CA VAL A 173 -11.17 21.20 -10.80
C VAL A 173 -10.79 21.79 -12.14
N THR A 174 -9.82 22.69 -12.14
CA THR A 174 -9.34 23.31 -13.37
C THR A 174 -7.92 22.84 -13.63
N VAL A 175 -7.67 22.33 -14.83
CA VAL A 175 -6.35 21.84 -15.25
C VAL A 175 -5.94 22.49 -16.56
N THR A 176 -4.62 22.57 -16.79
CA THR A 176 -4.07 22.97 -18.09
C THR A 176 -3.43 21.75 -18.74
N THR A 177 -3.93 21.37 -19.91
CA THR A 177 -3.45 20.21 -20.66
C THR A 177 -2.05 20.50 -21.22
N GLN A 178 -1.15 19.51 -21.18
CA GLN A 178 0.19 19.65 -21.77
C GLN A 178 0.24 19.18 -23.22
N TYR A 179 -0.71 18.32 -23.61
CA TYR A 179 -0.75 17.62 -24.88
C TYR A 179 -2.12 17.71 -25.52
N ARG A 180 -2.17 17.39 -26.81
CA ARG A 180 -3.39 17.17 -27.54
C ARG A 180 -4.02 15.86 -27.04
N MET A 181 -5.18 15.96 -26.42
CA MET A 181 -5.93 14.82 -25.90
C MET A 181 -7.22 14.68 -26.71
N LYS A 182 -7.27 13.68 -27.58
CA LYS A 182 -8.47 13.31 -28.34
C LYS A 182 -8.75 11.83 -28.18
N TYR A 183 -9.79 11.49 -27.43
CA TYR A 183 -10.18 10.11 -27.18
C TYR A 183 -11.69 10.00 -27.13
N ASP A 184 -12.21 9.04 -27.89
CA ASP A 184 -13.64 8.85 -28.09
C ASP A 184 -13.99 7.36 -27.91
N ASP A 185 -14.80 7.02 -26.91
CA ASP A 185 -15.15 5.64 -26.56
C ASP A 185 -16.61 5.57 -26.12
N ASP A 186 -17.47 5.28 -27.10
CA ASP A 186 -18.92 5.16 -26.93
C ASP A 186 -19.32 4.09 -25.89
N LEU A 187 -18.49 3.07 -25.67
CA LEU A 187 -18.80 1.98 -24.73
C LEU A 187 -18.63 2.41 -23.27
N GLN A 188 -17.73 3.36 -23.01
CA GLN A 188 -17.46 3.88 -21.66
C GLN A 188 -17.96 5.32 -21.44
N ASP A 189 -18.64 5.88 -22.45
CA ASP A 189 -19.10 7.28 -22.51
C ASP A 189 -17.93 8.25 -22.23
N TYR A 190 -16.83 8.06 -22.96
CA TYR A 190 -15.64 8.90 -22.85
C TYR A 190 -15.41 9.70 -24.12
N HIS A 191 -15.71 10.99 -24.07
CA HIS A 191 -15.49 11.92 -25.17
C HIS A 191 -14.63 13.08 -24.68
N ILE A 192 -13.36 13.09 -25.05
CA ILE A 192 -12.45 14.20 -24.76
C ILE A 192 -11.80 14.72 -26.04
N ASP A 193 -11.78 16.03 -26.16
CA ASP A 193 -11.15 16.77 -27.24
C ASP A 193 -10.56 18.07 -26.65
N TYR A 194 -9.33 17.98 -26.15
CA TYR A 194 -8.59 19.10 -25.55
C TYR A 194 -7.33 19.43 -26.34
N GLN A 195 -7.10 20.71 -26.61
CA GLN A 195 -5.90 21.21 -27.28
C GLN A 195 -4.73 21.33 -26.30
N PRO A 196 -3.46 21.24 -26.74
CA PRO A 196 -2.32 21.52 -25.86
C PRO A 196 -2.37 22.94 -25.30
N GLY A 197 -2.09 23.11 -24.00
CA GLY A 197 -2.11 24.40 -23.32
C GLY A 197 -3.51 24.92 -22.98
N GLU A 198 -4.56 24.16 -23.30
CA GLU A 198 -5.93 24.52 -23.00
C GLU A 198 -6.20 24.40 -21.50
N THR A 199 -6.84 25.41 -20.93
CA THR A 199 -7.29 25.39 -19.54
C THR A 199 -8.74 24.97 -19.51
N ILE A 200 -9.02 23.81 -18.91
CA ILE A 200 -10.33 23.17 -18.91
C ILE A 200 -10.82 22.98 -17.47
N HIS A 201 -12.13 23.10 -17.29
CA HIS A 201 -12.79 22.74 -16.04
C HIS A 201 -13.32 21.31 -16.15
N LEU A 202 -12.96 20.48 -15.18
CA LEU A 202 -13.28 19.07 -15.11
C LEU A 202 -14.23 18.83 -13.93
N ASP A 203 -15.41 18.31 -14.24
CA ASP A 203 -16.29 17.62 -13.29
C ASP A 203 -15.75 16.21 -12.99
N GLY A 204 -16.47 15.39 -12.23
CA GLY A 204 -16.02 14.05 -11.83
C GLY A 204 -15.69 13.16 -13.02
N LYS A 205 -16.62 13.03 -13.97
CA LYS A 205 -16.43 12.23 -15.19
C LYS A 205 -15.30 12.79 -16.06
N GLY A 206 -15.19 14.10 -16.20
CA GLY A 206 -14.10 14.77 -16.91
C GLY A 206 -12.74 14.51 -16.24
N ALA A 207 -12.67 14.59 -14.91
CA ALA A 207 -11.48 14.32 -14.13
C ALA A 207 -11.05 12.86 -14.25
N GLU A 208 -12.00 11.93 -14.19
CA GLU A 208 -11.78 10.51 -14.41
C GLU A 208 -11.21 10.25 -15.81
N THR A 209 -11.82 10.82 -16.84
CA THR A 209 -11.41 10.61 -18.24
C THR A 209 -10.04 11.22 -18.52
N PHE A 210 -9.79 12.44 -18.02
CA PHE A 210 -8.49 13.12 -18.09
C PHE A 210 -7.38 12.29 -17.43
N PHE A 211 -7.69 11.71 -16.27
CA PHE A 211 -6.81 10.88 -15.48
C PHE A 211 -6.53 9.50 -16.11
N ARG A 212 -7.52 8.91 -16.79
CA ARG A 212 -7.44 7.59 -17.44
C ARG A 212 -6.78 7.64 -18.82
N TRP A 213 -6.71 8.81 -19.44
CA TRP A 213 -6.18 8.96 -20.80
C TRP A 213 -4.72 8.45 -20.93
N ARG A 214 -4.47 7.67 -21.98
CA ARG A 214 -3.14 7.10 -22.30
C ARG A 214 -2.67 7.45 -23.71
N LYS A 215 -3.58 7.54 -24.66
CA LYS A 215 -3.29 7.79 -26.07
C LYS A 215 -4.52 8.35 -26.75
N ASN A 216 -4.29 9.04 -27.87
CA ASN A 216 -5.38 9.36 -28.78
C ASN A 216 -5.80 8.12 -29.58
N ASN A 217 -7.05 8.11 -30.03
CA ASN A 217 -7.58 7.09 -30.94
C ASN A 217 -7.97 7.65 -32.32
N ASP A 218 -7.64 8.92 -32.59
CA ASP A 218 -7.85 9.61 -33.87
C ASP A 218 -6.73 9.37 -34.90
N GLY A 219 -5.80 8.46 -34.60
CA GLY A 219 -4.66 8.14 -35.45
C GLY A 219 -3.53 9.17 -35.42
N ILE A 220 -3.64 10.24 -34.64
CA ILE A 220 -2.59 11.26 -34.48
C ILE A 220 -1.73 10.89 -33.27
N PRO A 221 -0.42 10.59 -33.45
CA PRO A 221 0.49 10.37 -32.34
C PRO A 221 0.54 11.60 -31.44
N VAL A 222 0.51 11.38 -30.13
CA VAL A 222 0.86 12.42 -29.16
C VAL A 222 2.28 12.88 -29.48
N GLY A 223 2.52 14.18 -29.65
CA GLY A 223 3.65 14.75 -30.42
C GLY A 223 5.08 14.33 -30.08
N THR A 224 5.32 13.55 -29.01
CA THR A 224 6.59 12.85 -28.78
C THR A 224 6.34 11.37 -28.51
N LYS A 225 7.28 10.51 -28.95
CA LYS A 225 7.25 9.04 -28.77
C LYS A 225 7.08 8.62 -27.30
N ASP A 226 7.41 9.53 -26.37
CA ASP A 226 7.35 9.35 -24.91
C ASP A 226 6.14 10.05 -24.24
N ALA A 227 5.41 10.95 -24.92
CA ALA A 227 4.23 11.62 -24.37
C ALA A 227 2.95 10.77 -24.45
N GLY A 228 2.90 9.80 -25.37
CA GLY A 228 1.87 8.76 -25.41
C GLY A 228 2.22 7.57 -24.51
N GLY A 229 1.23 6.96 -23.88
CA GLY A 229 1.38 5.76 -23.06
C GLY A 229 1.33 6.04 -21.55
N ASP A 230 2.27 5.47 -20.79
CA ASP A 230 2.25 5.51 -19.32
C ASP A 230 2.86 6.79 -18.73
N LEU A 231 3.80 7.44 -19.42
CA LEU A 231 4.43 8.68 -18.97
C LEU A 231 3.46 9.87 -19.03
N GLY A 232 2.75 10.05 -20.14
CA GLY A 232 1.69 11.06 -20.25
C GLY A 232 0.57 10.86 -19.22
N ARG A 233 0.23 9.59 -18.92
CA ARG A 233 -0.71 9.27 -17.84
C ARG A 233 -0.20 9.74 -16.47
N ILE A 234 1.04 9.39 -16.10
CA ILE A 234 1.64 9.82 -14.82
C ILE A 234 1.61 11.35 -14.69
N GLU A 235 1.91 12.06 -15.78
CA GLU A 235 1.90 13.51 -15.80
C GLU A 235 0.48 14.09 -15.61
N ASN A 236 -0.52 13.59 -16.32
CA ASN A 236 -1.92 14.00 -16.13
C ASN A 236 -2.40 13.73 -14.70
N GLN A 237 -2.03 12.59 -14.13
CA GLN A 237 -2.35 12.25 -12.74
C GLN A 237 -1.73 13.25 -11.77
N ARG A 238 -0.48 13.66 -11.99
CA ARG A 238 0.20 14.71 -11.21
C ARG A 238 -0.50 16.06 -11.34
N ILE A 239 -0.90 16.44 -12.55
CA ILE A 239 -1.63 17.70 -12.81
C ILE A 239 -2.97 17.71 -12.06
N LEU A 240 -3.75 16.63 -12.17
CA LEU A 240 -5.04 16.52 -11.52
C LEU A 240 -4.91 16.55 -9.99
N LEU A 241 -3.96 15.80 -9.43
CA LEU A 241 -3.67 15.80 -7.99
C LEU A 241 -3.37 17.22 -7.46
N ASN A 242 -2.56 17.99 -8.19
CA ASN A 242 -2.25 19.37 -7.79
C ASN A 242 -3.49 20.27 -7.85
N ALA A 243 -4.27 20.19 -8.93
CA ALA A 243 -5.48 21.00 -9.08
C ALA A 243 -6.52 20.69 -8.00
N VAL A 244 -6.65 19.42 -7.63
CA VAL A 244 -7.54 18.97 -6.56
C VAL A 244 -7.07 19.47 -5.20
N ALA A 245 -5.78 19.35 -4.88
CA ALA A 245 -5.21 19.85 -3.64
C ALA A 245 -5.40 21.38 -3.50
N GLU A 246 -5.17 22.14 -4.58
CA GLU A 246 -5.36 23.59 -4.61
C GLU A 246 -6.84 23.98 -4.45
N LYS A 247 -7.74 23.27 -5.14
CA LYS A 247 -9.19 23.49 -5.02
C LYS A 247 -9.67 23.21 -3.59
N ALA A 248 -9.28 22.08 -3.02
CA ALA A 248 -9.69 21.67 -1.70
C ALA A 248 -9.13 22.61 -0.61
N ALA A 249 -7.93 23.18 -0.80
CA ALA A 249 -7.28 24.08 0.16
C ALA A 249 -7.83 25.51 0.15
N SER A 250 -8.75 25.80 -0.77
CA SER A 250 -9.38 27.10 -0.89
C SER A 250 -10.26 27.42 0.32
N LEU A 251 -10.11 28.62 0.88
CA LEU A 251 -10.95 29.12 1.98
C LEU A 251 -12.45 29.15 1.64
N PHE A 252 -12.81 29.12 0.36
CA PHE A 252 -14.20 29.02 -0.10
C PHE A 252 -14.80 27.62 0.09
N MET A 253 -13.99 26.60 0.38
CA MET A 253 -14.45 25.23 0.61
C MET A 253 -15.03 25.01 1.99
N VAL A 254 -14.64 25.82 2.98
CA VAL A 254 -15.01 25.63 4.39
C VAL A 254 -16.51 25.38 4.63
N PRO A 255 -17.43 26.15 4.03
CA PRO A 255 -18.86 25.93 4.24
C PRO A 255 -19.41 24.68 3.54
N LYS A 256 -18.73 24.17 2.50
CA LYS A 256 -19.18 23.01 1.72
C LYS A 256 -18.78 21.67 2.32
N ILE A 257 -17.88 21.67 3.30
CA ILE A 257 -17.29 20.45 3.86
C ILE A 257 -18.34 19.46 4.38
N PRO A 258 -19.38 19.85 5.14
CA PRO A 258 -20.38 18.90 5.60
C PRO A 258 -21.06 18.14 4.45
N SER A 259 -21.40 18.85 3.36
CA SER A 259 -22.00 18.25 2.17
C SER A 259 -21.03 17.34 1.43
N ILE A 260 -19.75 17.72 1.35
CA ILE A 260 -18.75 16.89 0.68
C ILE A 260 -18.52 15.62 1.50
N LEU A 261 -18.38 15.73 2.81
CA LEU A 261 -18.17 14.58 3.69
C LEU A 261 -19.36 13.62 3.64
N SER A 262 -20.60 14.12 3.62
CA SER A 262 -21.77 13.26 3.44
C SER A 262 -21.76 12.52 2.11
N THR A 263 -21.38 13.20 1.02
CA THR A 263 -21.25 12.56 -0.29
C THR A 263 -20.14 11.52 -0.28
N VAL A 264 -18.96 11.83 0.27
CA VAL A 264 -17.85 10.87 0.29
C VAL A 264 -18.25 9.60 1.03
N ILE A 265 -18.88 9.73 2.19
CA ILE A 265 -19.25 8.60 3.06
C ILE A 265 -20.34 7.71 2.45
N GLU A 266 -21.14 8.23 1.52
CA GLU A 266 -22.09 7.42 0.77
C GLU A 266 -21.42 6.55 -0.31
N HIS A 267 -20.17 6.86 -0.67
CA HIS A 267 -19.41 6.16 -1.71
C HIS A 267 -18.08 5.54 -1.22
N ILE A 268 -17.84 5.52 0.10
CA ILE A 268 -16.68 4.84 0.69
C ILE A 268 -17.10 3.82 1.73
N ALA A 269 -16.37 2.71 1.79
CA ALA A 269 -16.38 1.79 2.92
C ALA A 269 -15.10 2.02 3.73
N THR A 270 -15.22 2.37 5.00
CA THR A 270 -14.08 2.68 5.85
C THR A 270 -14.41 2.43 7.31
N ASN A 271 -13.46 1.93 8.08
CA ASN A 271 -13.57 1.87 9.54
C ASN A 271 -13.18 3.18 10.25
N MET A 272 -12.79 4.23 9.54
CA MET A 272 -12.48 5.54 10.13
C MET A 272 -13.76 6.22 10.62
N SER A 273 -13.75 6.74 11.85
CA SER A 273 -14.83 7.64 12.30
C SER A 273 -14.79 8.97 11.54
N ALA A 274 -15.90 9.72 11.56
CA ALA A 274 -15.91 11.06 10.96
C ALA A 274 -14.84 11.97 11.59
N ASP A 275 -14.61 11.83 12.91
CA ASP A 275 -13.55 12.54 13.62
C ASP A 275 -12.14 12.13 13.14
N ASP A 276 -11.90 10.84 12.88
CA ASP A 276 -10.62 10.37 12.35
C ASP A 276 -10.35 10.98 10.96
N ILE A 277 -11.35 10.95 10.07
CA ILE A 277 -11.25 11.52 8.72
C ILE A 277 -10.91 13.01 8.81
N MET A 278 -11.56 13.74 9.71
CA MET A 278 -11.29 15.17 9.92
C MET A 278 -9.90 15.42 10.48
N ASP A 279 -9.55 14.78 11.59
CA ASP A 279 -8.28 15.00 12.29
C ASP A 279 -7.08 14.68 11.38
N TYR A 280 -7.10 13.51 10.73
CA TYR A 280 -6.04 13.16 9.78
C TYR A 280 -6.07 14.04 8.56
N GLY A 281 -7.24 14.51 8.14
CA GLY A 281 -7.30 15.45 7.04
C GLY A 281 -6.61 16.77 7.33
N VAL A 282 -6.88 17.37 8.49
CA VAL A 282 -6.16 18.56 8.95
C VAL A 282 -4.65 18.31 8.98
N ALA A 283 -4.27 17.20 9.60
CA ALA A 283 -2.88 16.88 9.85
C ALA A 283 -2.11 16.71 8.53
N VAL A 284 -2.69 16.00 7.57
CA VAL A 284 -2.07 15.75 6.26
C VAL A 284 -2.08 16.98 5.35
N ALA A 285 -3.10 17.85 5.38
CA ALA A 285 -3.08 19.06 4.56
C ALA A 285 -1.97 20.04 4.97
N SER A 286 -1.51 19.95 6.23
CA SER A 286 -0.37 20.73 6.73
C SER A 286 1.00 20.17 6.29
N VAL A 287 1.02 19.01 5.63
CA VAL A 287 2.24 18.38 5.12
C VAL A 287 2.69 19.07 3.83
N GLY A 288 3.91 19.59 3.83
CA GLY A 288 4.51 20.16 2.63
C GLY A 288 4.72 19.10 1.55
N ARG A 289 4.56 19.48 0.27
CA ARG A 289 4.69 18.57 -0.89
C ARG A 289 6.02 17.78 -0.90
N SER A 290 7.11 18.37 -0.41
CA SER A 290 8.44 17.73 -0.30
C SER A 290 8.51 16.58 0.72
N ASN A 291 7.48 16.42 1.56
CA ASN A 291 7.41 15.41 2.61
C ASN A 291 6.47 14.25 2.24
N ILE A 292 6.04 14.17 0.99
CA ILE A 292 5.19 13.10 0.46
C ILE A 292 6.04 12.25 -0.48
N GLU A 293 6.15 10.96 -0.19
CA GLU A 293 6.92 10.01 -0.97
C GLU A 293 6.05 8.78 -1.33
N PHE A 294 6.27 8.21 -2.51
CA PHE A 294 5.57 7.01 -2.97
C PHE A 294 6.56 5.95 -3.46
N ALA A 295 6.23 4.69 -3.20
CA ALA A 295 6.93 3.51 -3.70
C ALA A 295 5.93 2.49 -4.26
N THR A 296 6.45 1.53 -5.01
CA THR A 296 5.72 0.33 -5.45
C THR A 296 6.53 -0.88 -5.03
N LEU A 297 5.85 -1.92 -4.55
CA LEU A 297 6.55 -3.15 -4.21
C LEU A 297 7.23 -3.76 -5.44
N GLU A 298 8.45 -4.24 -5.24
CA GLU A 298 9.24 -4.97 -6.22
C GLU A 298 8.94 -6.47 -6.14
N GLY A 299 9.06 -7.14 -7.28
CA GLY A 299 8.75 -8.56 -7.41
C GLY A 299 9.12 -9.08 -8.78
N ASP A 300 8.97 -10.40 -8.98
CA ASP A 300 9.12 -10.97 -10.31
C ASP A 300 7.96 -10.51 -11.20
N THR A 301 8.31 -9.99 -12.38
CA THR A 301 7.34 -9.47 -13.33
C THR A 301 6.44 -10.60 -13.83
N PRO A 302 5.12 -10.34 -13.96
CA PRO A 302 4.21 -11.21 -14.69
C PRO A 302 4.77 -11.53 -16.08
N GLU A 303 5.18 -12.77 -16.32
CA GLU A 303 5.35 -13.24 -17.69
C GLU A 303 3.97 -13.56 -18.27
N ILE A 304 3.86 -13.43 -19.59
CA ILE A 304 2.74 -14.00 -20.34
C ILE A 304 3.37 -15.12 -21.15
N GLN A 305 3.09 -16.37 -20.79
CA GLN A 305 3.35 -17.52 -21.66
C GLN A 305 2.01 -18.09 -22.10
N ASP A 306 1.84 -18.29 -23.41
CA ASP A 306 0.65 -18.92 -24.00
C ASP A 306 -0.70 -18.29 -23.58
N GLY A 307 -0.73 -16.96 -23.38
CA GLY A 307 -1.92 -16.22 -22.98
C GLY A 307 -2.27 -16.31 -21.49
N VAL A 308 -1.45 -16.99 -20.68
CA VAL A 308 -1.61 -17.09 -19.22
C VAL A 308 -0.73 -16.03 -18.55
N THR A 309 -1.36 -15.16 -17.75
CA THR A 309 -0.64 -14.14 -16.96
C THR A 309 -0.12 -14.75 -15.67
N TYR A 310 1.20 -14.82 -15.52
CA TYR A 310 1.83 -15.29 -14.29
C TYR A 310 1.67 -14.24 -13.18
N PRO A 311 1.42 -14.66 -11.93
CA PRO A 311 1.21 -13.74 -10.83
C PRO A 311 2.48 -12.97 -10.48
N PHE A 312 2.32 -11.78 -9.91
CA PHE A 312 3.43 -11.02 -9.36
C PHE A 312 3.93 -11.74 -8.09
N VAL A 313 5.20 -12.14 -8.08
CA VAL A 313 5.80 -12.78 -6.91
C VAL A 313 6.53 -11.70 -6.12
N PHE A 314 5.95 -11.32 -4.97
CA PHE A 314 6.55 -10.34 -4.08
C PHE A 314 7.93 -10.81 -3.61
N LYS A 315 8.93 -9.93 -3.69
CA LYS A 315 10.29 -10.18 -3.17
C LYS A 315 10.45 -9.50 -1.82
N PRO A 316 10.09 -10.14 -0.70
CA PRO A 316 10.19 -9.51 0.61
C PRO A 316 11.60 -8.98 0.92
N TYR A 317 12.65 -9.58 0.36
CA TYR A 317 14.05 -9.23 0.62
C TYR A 317 14.69 -8.27 -0.37
N ASP A 318 13.94 -7.76 -1.35
CA ASP A 318 14.45 -6.70 -2.20
C ASP A 318 14.75 -5.44 -1.34
N GLU A 319 15.89 -4.78 -1.57
CA GLU A 319 16.31 -3.61 -0.78
C GLU A 319 15.22 -2.54 -0.75
N LYS A 320 14.55 -2.28 -1.88
CA LYS A 320 13.51 -1.26 -1.95
C LYS A 320 12.28 -1.66 -1.14
N ASN A 321 11.91 -2.94 -1.16
CA ASN A 321 10.80 -3.46 -0.35
C ASN A 321 11.09 -3.39 1.14
N GLN A 322 12.32 -3.73 1.55
CA GLN A 322 12.76 -3.60 2.93
C GLN A 322 12.74 -2.14 3.40
N ILE A 323 13.24 -1.22 2.59
CA ILE A 323 13.17 0.23 2.87
C ILE A 323 11.72 0.71 2.96
N ALA A 324 10.84 0.23 2.07
CA ALA A 324 9.44 0.60 2.08
C ALA A 324 8.73 0.11 3.36
N ILE A 325 8.86 -1.17 3.71
CA ILE A 325 8.28 -1.76 4.93
C ILE A 325 8.82 -1.06 6.17
N ALA A 326 10.13 -0.80 6.21
CA ALA A 326 10.76 -0.07 7.30
C ALA A 326 10.18 1.32 7.50
N ARG A 327 9.94 2.07 6.43
CA ARG A 327 9.30 3.38 6.51
C ARG A 327 7.87 3.28 7.05
N LEU A 328 7.08 2.29 6.60
CA LEU A 328 5.74 2.01 7.16
C LEU A 328 5.82 1.63 8.65
N ASN A 329 6.91 0.99 9.08
CA ASN A 329 7.20 0.64 10.47
C ASN A 329 7.98 1.73 11.24
N ASN A 330 8.30 2.88 10.62
CA ASN A 330 9.10 3.96 11.22
C ASN A 330 10.48 3.50 11.73
N ILE A 331 11.08 2.54 11.03
CA ILE A 331 12.45 2.09 11.22
C ILE A 331 13.37 3.03 10.44
N PRO A 332 14.43 3.61 11.04
CA PRO A 332 15.43 4.37 10.31
C PRO A 332 16.00 3.55 9.16
N VAL A 333 16.04 4.11 7.95
CA VAL A 333 16.50 3.40 6.73
C VAL A 333 17.94 2.91 6.90
N GLU A 334 18.75 3.62 7.68
CA GLU A 334 20.11 3.24 8.04
C GLU A 334 20.16 1.91 8.81
N GLN A 335 19.15 1.60 9.64
CA GLN A 335 19.04 0.31 10.32
C GLN A 335 18.64 -0.82 9.36
N VAL A 336 17.91 -0.51 8.30
CA VAL A 336 17.48 -1.47 7.26
C VAL A 336 18.65 -1.83 6.34
N LYS A 337 19.47 -0.85 5.99
CA LYS A 337 20.71 -1.08 5.23
C LYS A 337 21.70 -1.97 5.98
N ASN A 338 21.57 -2.06 7.30
CA ASN A 338 22.32 -3.01 8.13
C ASN A 338 21.68 -4.40 8.20
N PHE A 339 20.43 -4.58 7.74
CA PHE A 339 19.76 -5.88 7.56
C PHE A 339 20.07 -6.48 6.18
N ASP A 340 21.33 -6.39 5.76
CA ASP A 340 21.83 -7.15 4.62
C ASP A 340 22.13 -8.57 5.11
N LYS A 341 21.28 -9.53 4.76
CA LYS A 341 21.46 -10.95 5.12
C LYS A 341 22.83 -11.48 4.72
N ALA A 342 23.41 -10.93 3.65
CA ALA A 342 24.74 -11.33 3.24
C ALA A 342 25.81 -10.93 4.25
N ASN A 343 25.57 -9.92 5.09
CA ASN A 343 26.49 -9.42 6.10
C ASN A 343 26.10 -9.82 7.54
N LEU A 344 24.89 -10.33 7.77
CA LEU A 344 24.45 -10.80 9.08
C LEU A 344 25.24 -12.03 9.53
N LYS A 345 25.85 -11.92 10.71
CA LYS A 345 26.57 -13.01 11.37
C LYS A 345 25.61 -13.79 12.26
N VAL A 346 25.40 -15.06 11.91
CA VAL A 346 24.50 -15.96 12.62
C VAL A 346 25.31 -17.05 13.31
N ASN A 347 25.04 -17.30 14.58
CA ASN A 347 25.55 -18.47 15.29
C ASN A 347 24.39 -19.41 15.66
N ILE A 348 24.49 -20.68 15.28
CA ILE A 348 23.47 -21.70 15.54
C ILE A 348 24.04 -22.73 16.50
N ILE A 349 23.49 -22.76 17.71
CA ILE A 349 23.95 -23.62 18.80
C ILE A 349 22.93 -24.72 19.02
N ASN A 350 23.35 -25.96 18.85
CA ASN A 350 22.58 -27.13 19.23
C ASN A 350 22.89 -27.52 20.68
N GLY A 351 21.97 -27.21 21.59
CA GLY A 351 22.01 -27.69 22.98
C GLY A 351 21.22 -28.97 23.22
N THR A 352 20.74 -29.62 22.14
CA THR A 352 19.93 -30.84 22.21
C THR A 352 20.80 -32.09 22.00
N GLY A 353 20.18 -33.27 22.14
CA GLY A 353 20.77 -34.55 21.71
C GLY A 353 20.49 -34.93 20.25
N ILE A 354 19.82 -34.07 19.47
CA ILE A 354 19.38 -34.37 18.10
C ILE A 354 20.49 -33.96 17.12
N SER A 355 21.07 -34.95 16.44
CA SER A 355 22.11 -34.73 15.43
C SER A 355 21.57 -33.97 14.22
N GLY A 356 22.35 -32.99 13.75
CA GLY A 356 22.11 -32.31 12.46
C GLY A 356 21.23 -31.05 12.52
N LEU A 357 20.58 -30.71 13.64
CA LEU A 357 19.70 -29.54 13.72
C LEU A 357 20.38 -28.23 13.28
N ALA A 358 21.52 -27.90 13.91
CA ALA A 358 22.24 -26.67 13.58
C ALA A 358 22.74 -26.65 12.13
N GLY A 359 23.19 -27.80 11.61
CA GLY A 359 23.65 -27.95 10.23
C GLY A 359 22.52 -27.78 9.21
N ASN A 360 21.35 -28.39 9.47
CA ASN A 360 20.18 -28.29 8.61
C ASN A 360 19.67 -26.85 8.52
N LEU A 361 19.62 -26.14 9.65
CA LEU A 361 19.26 -24.73 9.64
C LEU A 361 20.30 -23.91 8.87
N LYS A 362 21.60 -24.14 9.06
CA LYS A 362 22.63 -23.45 8.27
C LYS A 362 22.40 -23.65 6.77
N SER A 363 22.15 -24.89 6.31
CA SER A 363 21.87 -25.17 4.89
C SER A 363 20.64 -24.43 4.39
N GLU A 364 19.56 -24.39 5.19
CA GLU A 364 18.36 -23.63 4.84
C GLU A 364 18.64 -22.13 4.72
N LEU A 365 19.33 -21.54 5.70
CA LEU A 365 19.68 -20.12 5.70
C LEU A 365 20.51 -19.75 4.48
N THR A 366 21.52 -20.56 4.14
CA THR A 366 22.50 -20.22 3.11
C THR A 366 22.03 -20.56 1.69
N GLN A 367 21.25 -21.64 1.53
CA GLN A 367 20.79 -22.07 0.20
C GLN A 367 19.47 -21.43 -0.20
N ASN A 368 18.57 -21.18 0.76
CA ASN A 368 17.19 -20.78 0.46
C ASN A 368 16.84 -19.37 0.96
N GLN A 369 17.59 -18.82 1.93
CA GLN A 369 17.21 -17.56 2.58
C GLN A 369 18.20 -16.40 2.38
N GLY A 370 19.29 -16.62 1.64
CA GLY A 370 20.21 -15.56 1.20
C GLY A 370 21.28 -15.16 2.21
N PHE A 371 21.52 -15.96 3.25
CA PHE A 371 22.65 -15.77 4.15
C PHE A 371 23.95 -16.25 3.49
N GLN A 372 25.06 -15.54 3.73
CA GLN A 372 26.36 -15.97 3.23
C GLN A 372 26.95 -17.06 4.12
N ASP A 373 27.45 -18.15 3.52
CA ASP A 373 27.92 -19.32 4.27
C ASP A 373 29.02 -18.99 5.28
N GLN A 374 29.93 -18.07 4.93
CA GLN A 374 31.01 -17.60 5.80
C GLN A 374 30.52 -16.86 7.05
N ASN A 375 29.29 -16.36 7.04
CA ASN A 375 28.69 -15.61 8.14
C ASN A 375 27.76 -16.47 9.01
N VAL A 376 27.50 -17.72 8.63
CA VAL A 376 26.70 -18.67 9.41
C VAL A 376 27.59 -19.72 10.05
N GLN A 377 27.69 -19.68 11.37
CA GLN A 377 28.44 -20.62 12.19
C GLN A 377 27.50 -21.60 12.89
N VAL A 378 27.96 -22.83 13.07
CA VAL A 378 27.24 -23.89 13.77
C VAL A 378 28.10 -24.46 14.88
N GLY A 379 27.48 -24.82 16.00
CA GLY A 379 28.16 -25.42 17.13
C GLY A 379 27.24 -26.30 17.97
N ASN A 380 27.84 -27.11 18.85
CA ASN A 380 27.13 -27.81 19.91
C ASN A 380 27.43 -27.14 21.24
N SER A 381 26.44 -27.05 22.11
CA SER A 381 26.65 -26.55 23.47
C SER A 381 27.18 -27.66 24.37
N ASN A 382 28.19 -27.34 25.17
CA ASN A 382 28.61 -28.19 26.30
C ASN A 382 27.84 -27.87 27.59
N GLU A 383 27.01 -26.82 27.57
CA GLU A 383 26.16 -26.39 28.67
C GLU A 383 24.70 -26.74 28.39
N ASN A 384 23.94 -27.03 29.45
CA ASN A 384 22.50 -27.30 29.34
C ASN A 384 21.75 -26.03 28.94
N ILE A 385 21.27 -25.99 27.70
CA ILE A 385 20.35 -24.97 27.21
C ILE A 385 18.93 -25.51 27.47
N ASN A 386 18.22 -24.98 28.45
CA ASN A 386 16.90 -25.49 28.80
C ASN A 386 15.80 -25.03 27.82
N GLU A 387 15.98 -23.86 27.21
CA GLU A 387 14.93 -23.21 26.42
C GLU A 387 15.45 -22.82 25.03
N SER A 388 14.64 -23.10 24.01
CA SER A 388 14.92 -22.76 22.63
C SER A 388 14.60 -21.30 22.40
N VAL A 389 15.56 -20.54 21.87
CA VAL A 389 15.42 -19.08 21.73
C VAL A 389 16.24 -18.55 20.57
N ILE A 390 15.69 -17.56 19.89
CA ILE A 390 16.40 -16.73 18.92
C ILE A 390 16.75 -15.42 19.62
N GLU A 391 18.04 -15.18 19.86
CA GLU A 391 18.54 -13.94 20.40
C GLU A 391 18.99 -13.01 19.27
N VAL A 392 18.46 -11.79 19.27
CA VAL A 392 18.69 -10.81 18.23
C VAL A 392 19.42 -9.62 18.85
N TYR A 393 20.61 -9.29 18.34
CA TYR A 393 21.48 -8.26 18.88
C TYR A 393 21.54 -7.03 17.97
N GLY A 394 21.30 -5.84 18.52
CA GLY A 394 21.42 -4.59 17.77
C GLY A 394 20.35 -4.35 16.70
N LEU A 395 19.57 -5.38 16.34
CA LEU A 395 18.35 -5.27 15.54
C LEU A 395 17.14 -5.12 16.49
N ASN A 396 16.13 -4.37 16.05
CA ASN A 396 14.97 -4.03 16.87
C ASN A 396 13.78 -5.00 16.67
N GLU A 397 12.78 -4.92 17.55
CA GLU A 397 11.56 -5.74 17.52
C GLU A 397 10.79 -5.65 16.20
N SER A 398 10.92 -4.55 15.45
CA SER A 398 10.21 -4.39 14.17
C SER A 398 10.77 -5.22 13.01
N PHE A 399 11.91 -5.90 13.20
CA PHE A 399 12.34 -6.98 12.31
C PHE A 399 11.81 -8.35 12.76
N GLY A 400 11.01 -8.41 13.82
CA GLY A 400 10.64 -9.66 14.44
C GLY A 400 9.81 -10.59 13.60
N ASP A 401 8.91 -10.07 12.78
CA ASP A 401 8.14 -10.91 11.87
C ASP A 401 9.01 -11.41 10.70
N ILE A 402 10.00 -10.62 10.28
CA ILE A 402 11.00 -11.03 9.27
C ILE A 402 11.89 -12.14 9.84
N ILE A 403 12.46 -11.93 11.02
CA ILE A 403 13.29 -12.93 11.72
C ILE A 403 12.46 -14.17 12.02
N LYS A 404 11.24 -14.04 12.55
CA LYS A 404 10.32 -15.18 12.71
C LYS A 404 10.15 -15.90 11.39
N LYS A 405 9.84 -15.23 10.29
CA LYS A 405 9.65 -15.87 8.98
C LYS A 405 10.89 -16.62 8.48
N GLU A 406 12.08 -16.05 8.61
CA GLU A 406 13.34 -16.76 8.27
C GLU A 406 13.50 -18.03 9.11
N PHE A 407 13.29 -17.89 10.41
CA PHE A 407 13.54 -18.93 11.38
C PHE A 407 12.28 -19.74 11.72
N MET A 408 11.18 -19.61 11.00
CA MET A 408 9.90 -20.31 11.30
C MET A 408 10.05 -21.82 11.12
N LYS A 409 10.94 -22.24 10.22
CA LYS A 409 11.33 -23.66 10.05
C LYS A 409 12.07 -24.22 11.27
N THR A 410 12.46 -23.38 12.22
CA THR A 410 13.14 -23.81 13.44
C THR A 410 12.19 -24.29 14.52
N ASN A 411 10.86 -24.14 14.42
CA ASN A 411 9.91 -24.43 15.52
C ASN A 411 10.27 -23.74 16.86
N ILE A 412 10.94 -22.58 16.81
CA ILE A 412 11.26 -21.76 17.98
C ILE A 412 10.33 -20.54 18.02
N ASP A 413 9.41 -20.51 18.98
CA ASP A 413 8.45 -19.40 19.12
C ASP A 413 9.04 -18.19 19.86
N LYS A 414 10.08 -18.41 20.67
CA LYS A 414 10.67 -17.38 21.54
C LYS A 414 11.77 -16.60 20.82
N ILE A 415 11.56 -15.29 20.68
CA ILE A 415 12.57 -14.35 20.20
C ILE A 415 12.81 -13.29 21.27
N VAL A 416 14.08 -12.98 21.53
CA VAL A 416 14.49 -11.96 22.50
C VAL A 416 15.40 -10.94 21.82
N TYR A 417 15.06 -9.66 21.95
CA TYR A 417 15.84 -8.55 21.42
C TYR A 417 16.73 -7.98 22.51
N LEU A 418 18.03 -7.88 22.21
CA LEU A 418 19.06 -7.49 23.16
C LEU A 418 19.80 -6.26 22.62
N LYS A 419 19.99 -5.27 23.50
CA LYS A 419 20.88 -4.13 23.21
C LYS A 419 22.33 -4.63 23.18
N SER A 420 23.14 -4.17 22.23
CA SER A 420 24.56 -4.51 22.23
C SER A 420 25.42 -3.46 21.55
N ASP A 421 26.49 -3.06 22.25
CA ASP A 421 27.63 -2.29 21.71
C ASP A 421 28.84 -3.21 21.40
N THR A 422 28.75 -4.51 21.72
CA THR A 422 29.85 -5.49 21.59
C THR A 422 29.33 -6.92 21.51
N LYS A 423 29.13 -7.50 20.31
CA LYS A 423 29.10 -8.96 20.11
C LYS A 423 29.59 -9.36 18.72
N GLU A 424 30.13 -10.58 18.65
CA GLU A 424 30.67 -11.24 17.45
C GLU A 424 29.60 -11.63 16.42
N PHE A 425 28.34 -11.75 16.85
CA PHE A 425 27.18 -12.21 16.05
C PHE A 425 25.96 -11.28 16.21
N ASP A 426 25.19 -11.14 15.14
CA ASP A 426 23.95 -10.37 15.08
C ASP A 426 22.74 -11.21 15.52
N ILE A 427 22.75 -12.50 15.21
CA ILE A 427 21.70 -13.46 15.56
C ILE A 427 22.32 -14.70 16.20
N VAL A 428 21.77 -15.15 17.32
CA VAL A 428 22.14 -16.42 17.94
C VAL A 428 20.89 -17.29 18.08
N VAL A 429 20.85 -18.40 17.34
CA VAL A 429 19.80 -19.41 17.44
C VAL A 429 20.25 -20.49 18.40
N LYS A 430 19.47 -20.74 19.46
CA LYS A 430 19.75 -21.80 20.43
C LYS A 430 18.63 -22.81 20.41
N TYR A 431 18.96 -24.05 20.07
CA TYR A 431 18.06 -25.19 20.29
C TYR A 431 18.26 -25.71 21.71
N GLY A 432 17.22 -25.60 22.54
CA GLY A 432 17.21 -26.05 23.93
C GLY A 432 16.55 -27.42 24.12
N LEU A 433 16.60 -27.95 25.34
CA LEU A 433 16.02 -29.25 25.69
C LEU A 433 14.48 -29.30 25.54
N ASP A 434 13.83 -28.14 25.53
CA ASP A 434 12.40 -27.97 25.26
C ASP A 434 12.03 -28.08 23.77
N TYR A 435 13.02 -28.14 22.89
CA TYR A 435 12.83 -28.21 21.45
C TYR A 435 12.03 -29.46 21.04
N LYS A 436 11.00 -29.27 20.22
CA LYS A 436 10.16 -30.36 19.68
C LYS A 436 10.27 -30.38 18.16
N ASN A 437 10.70 -31.54 17.63
CA ASN A 437 10.78 -31.81 16.19
C ASN A 437 9.41 -31.80 15.52
#